data_AF-A0AAE4MC57-F1
#
_entry.id   AF-A0AAE4MC57-F1
#
_cell.length_a   1.000
_cell.length_b   1.000
_cell.length_c   1.000
_cell.angle_alpha   90.00
_cell.angle_beta   90.00
_cell.angle_gamma   90.00
#
_symmetry.space_group_name_H-M   'P 1'
#
loop_
_entity.id
_entity.type
_entity.pdbx_description
1 polymer ?
#
loop_
_entity_poly.entity_id
_entity_poly.type
_entity_poly.pdbx_seq_one_letter_code
_entity_poly.pdbx_strand_id
1 'polypeptide(L)'
;MVSSAATYKYVSIHILKIDMLTQPERQAIFLLTVVALLLSAFHFGTVLLVPDGGAVAYSADMPDGMLVTHTGVVLDITFTKTGGHMILNVSGTDVFVPGGGSKLTLLVGDNITLRGITETYSGKKEIIVDNPSDIAII
;
A
#
# COMPACT_ATOMS: atom_id res chain seq x y z
N MET A 1 15.73 -53.97 -28.08
CA MET A 1 14.27 -53.74 -27.93
C MET A 1 13.80 -53.52 -26.47
N VAL A 2 14.67 -53.17 -25.50
CA VAL A 2 14.29 -53.06 -24.07
C VAL A 2 14.10 -51.60 -23.59
N SER A 3 14.45 -50.60 -24.42
CA SER A 3 14.50 -49.20 -24.00
C SER A 3 13.14 -48.46 -23.96
N SER A 4 12.09 -49.00 -24.58
CA SER A 4 10.79 -48.31 -24.66
C SER A 4 9.95 -48.56 -23.39
N ALA A 5 9.90 -49.80 -22.91
CA ALA A 5 9.08 -50.18 -21.75
C ALA A 5 9.51 -49.52 -20.43
N ALA A 6 10.83 -49.31 -20.23
CA ALA A 6 11.35 -48.64 -19.05
C ALA A 6 10.99 -47.14 -19.02
N THR A 7 11.03 -46.48 -20.17
CA THR A 7 10.67 -45.07 -20.31
C THR A 7 9.17 -44.85 -20.10
N TYR A 8 8.30 -45.72 -20.64
CA TYR A 8 6.86 -45.66 -20.37
C TYR A 8 6.53 -45.83 -18.89
N LYS A 9 7.22 -46.75 -18.20
CA LYS A 9 7.02 -46.97 -16.77
C LYS A 9 7.48 -45.77 -15.94
N TYR A 10 8.59 -45.14 -16.31
CA TYR A 10 9.14 -43.97 -15.62
C TYR A 10 8.25 -42.72 -15.76
N VAL A 11 7.77 -42.45 -16.98
CA VAL A 11 6.82 -41.35 -17.26
C VAL A 11 5.48 -41.61 -16.57
N SER A 12 4.99 -42.86 -16.58
CA SER A 12 3.74 -43.24 -15.90
C SER A 12 3.82 -43.09 -14.37
N ILE A 13 4.95 -43.46 -13.75
CA ILE A 13 5.17 -43.26 -12.30
C ILE A 13 5.23 -41.77 -11.94
N HIS A 14 5.84 -40.93 -12.78
CA HIS A 14 5.89 -39.50 -12.53
C HIS A 14 4.55 -38.80 -12.74
N ILE A 15 3.73 -39.25 -13.69
CA ILE A 15 2.35 -38.74 -13.88
C ILE A 15 1.44 -39.19 -12.73
N LEU A 16 1.57 -40.43 -12.24
CA LEU A 16 0.82 -40.95 -11.09
C LEU A 16 1.18 -40.25 -9.77
N LYS A 17 2.38 -39.70 -9.65
CA LYS A 17 2.81 -38.99 -8.42
C LYS A 17 2.17 -37.60 -8.24
N ILE A 18 1.55 -37.07 -9.28
CA ILE A 18 0.71 -35.86 -9.20
C ILE A 18 -0.64 -36.17 -8.52
N ASP A 19 -1.03 -37.44 -8.45
CA ASP A 19 -2.27 -37.92 -7.83
C ASP A 19 -2.04 -38.44 -6.40
N MET A 20 -1.18 -37.77 -5.63
CA MET A 20 -0.94 -38.07 -4.20
C MET A 20 -1.84 -37.27 -3.24
N LEU A 21 -2.74 -36.44 -3.77
CA LEU A 21 -3.68 -35.67 -2.97
C LEU A 21 -4.88 -36.54 -2.60
N THR A 22 -5.07 -36.75 -1.30
CA THR A 22 -6.30 -37.35 -0.78
C THR A 22 -7.51 -36.51 -1.20
N GLN A 23 -8.70 -37.14 -1.28
CA GLN A 23 -9.92 -36.42 -1.65
C GLN A 23 -10.17 -35.16 -0.79
N PRO A 24 -9.93 -35.17 0.54
CA PRO A 24 -10.00 -33.96 1.36
C PRO A 24 -8.95 -32.90 1.00
N GLU A 25 -7.70 -33.29 0.73
CA GLU A 25 -6.64 -32.33 0.36
C GLU A 25 -6.93 -31.66 -0.99
N ARG A 26 -7.44 -32.42 -1.97
CA ARG A 26 -7.84 -31.85 -3.26
C ARG A 26 -8.99 -30.85 -3.12
N GLN A 27 -9.96 -31.13 -2.24
CA GLN A 27 -11.06 -30.20 -1.93
C GLN A 27 -10.54 -28.94 -1.22
N ALA A 28 -9.63 -29.10 -0.27
CA ALA A 28 -9.01 -27.96 0.43
C ALA A 28 -8.22 -27.06 -0.52
N ILE A 29 -7.38 -27.64 -1.39
CA ILE A 29 -6.62 -26.87 -2.39
C ILE A 29 -7.56 -26.16 -3.35
N PHE A 30 -8.62 -26.83 -3.81
CA PHE A 30 -9.61 -26.21 -4.68
C PHE A 30 -10.26 -25.00 -3.99
N LEU A 31 -10.71 -25.16 -2.74
CA LEU A 31 -11.32 -24.08 -1.97
C LEU A 31 -10.34 -22.91 -1.77
N LEU A 32 -9.11 -23.20 -1.35
CA LEU A 32 -8.06 -22.18 -1.17
C LEU A 32 -7.76 -21.44 -2.48
N THR A 33 -7.71 -22.16 -3.60
CA THR A 33 -7.46 -21.56 -4.92
C THR A 33 -8.61 -20.62 -5.29
N VAL A 34 -9.86 -21.04 -5.11
CA VAL A 34 -11.02 -20.20 -5.39
C VAL A 34 -11.05 -18.96 -4.49
N VAL A 35 -10.81 -19.12 -3.19
CA VAL A 35 -10.78 -17.99 -2.25
C VAL A 35 -9.64 -17.02 -2.59
N ALA A 36 -8.45 -17.52 -2.90
CA ALA A 36 -7.32 -16.68 -3.31
C ALA A 36 -7.63 -15.90 -4.59
N LEU A 37 -8.26 -16.53 -5.58
CA LEU A 37 -8.67 -15.86 -6.82
C LEU A 37 -9.73 -14.79 -6.56
N LEU A 38 -10.73 -15.06 -5.71
CA LEU A 38 -11.75 -14.07 -5.34
C LEU A 38 -11.14 -12.87 -4.61
N LEU A 39 -10.26 -13.10 -3.64
CA LEU A 39 -9.56 -12.03 -2.93
C LEU A 39 -8.68 -11.21 -3.88
N SER A 40 -7.98 -11.87 -4.80
CA SER A 40 -7.16 -11.20 -5.80
C SER A 40 -8.02 -10.34 -6.73
N ALA A 41 -9.11 -10.89 -7.28
CA ALA A 41 -10.02 -10.15 -8.14
C ALA A 41 -10.65 -8.94 -7.42
N PHE A 42 -11.03 -9.11 -6.15
CA PHE A 42 -11.53 -8.01 -5.33
C PHE A 42 -10.47 -6.92 -5.14
N HIS A 43 -9.25 -7.30 -4.75
CA HIS A 43 -8.14 -6.35 -4.57
C HIS A 43 -7.83 -5.58 -5.86
N PHE A 44 -7.72 -6.28 -7.01
CA PHE A 44 -7.53 -5.63 -8.30
C PHE A 44 -8.69 -4.68 -8.64
N GLY A 45 -9.94 -5.08 -8.34
CA GLY A 45 -11.11 -4.23 -8.48
C GLY A 45 -10.98 -2.94 -7.67
N THR A 46 -10.51 -3.02 -6.42
CA THR A 46 -10.31 -1.81 -5.59
C THR A 46 -9.25 -0.87 -6.15
N VAL A 47 -8.13 -1.40 -6.66
CA VAL A 47 -7.05 -0.58 -7.23
C VAL A 47 -7.49 0.11 -8.52
N LEU A 48 -8.29 -0.57 -9.36
CA LEU A 48 -8.74 -0.03 -10.64
C LEU A 48 -9.87 1.00 -10.49
N LEU A 49 -10.82 0.74 -9.59
CA LEU A 49 -12.01 1.58 -9.42
C LEU A 49 -11.78 2.74 -8.45
N VAL A 50 -10.78 2.63 -7.57
CA VAL A 50 -10.48 3.62 -6.54
C VAL A 50 -8.97 3.93 -6.56
N PRO A 51 -8.47 4.61 -7.61
CA PRO A 51 -7.03 4.77 -7.84
C PRO A 51 -6.30 5.50 -6.70
N ASP A 52 -6.97 6.42 -6.00
CA ASP A 52 -6.41 7.17 -4.88
C ASP A 52 -6.70 6.52 -3.50
N GLY A 53 -7.17 5.27 -3.50
CA GLY A 53 -7.54 4.55 -2.27
C GLY A 53 -8.78 5.11 -1.57
N GLY A 54 -9.49 6.04 -2.20
CA GLY A 54 -10.70 6.69 -1.68
C GLY A 54 -10.42 8.05 -1.04
N ALA A 55 -9.20 8.56 -1.21
CA ALA A 55 -8.82 9.88 -0.71
C ALA A 55 -9.65 10.98 -1.39
N VAL A 56 -10.10 11.96 -0.60
CA VAL A 56 -10.79 13.16 -1.09
C VAL A 56 -9.87 14.36 -1.04
N ALA A 57 -10.10 15.39 -1.86
CA ALA A 57 -9.30 16.60 -1.81
C ALA A 57 -9.43 17.29 -0.44
N TYR A 58 -8.31 17.61 0.20
CA TYR A 58 -8.28 18.20 1.53
C TYR A 58 -9.02 19.55 1.61
N SER A 59 -9.72 19.77 2.73
CA SER A 59 -10.25 21.07 3.16
C SER A 59 -10.11 21.19 4.68
N ALA A 60 -9.88 22.41 5.17
CA ALA A 60 -9.70 22.70 6.59
C ALA A 60 -10.94 22.34 7.44
N ASP A 61 -12.13 22.32 6.83
CA ASP A 61 -13.40 22.05 7.51
C ASP A 61 -13.74 20.55 7.60
N MET A 62 -12.90 19.67 7.06
CA MET A 62 -13.15 18.23 7.10
C MET A 62 -13.10 17.69 8.53
N PRO A 63 -13.86 16.61 8.84
CA PRO A 63 -13.72 15.93 10.12
C PRO A 63 -12.34 15.25 10.25
N ASP A 64 -11.96 14.90 11.47
CA ASP A 64 -10.77 14.07 11.72
C ASP A 64 -11.01 12.62 11.24
N GLY A 65 -9.94 11.90 10.89
CA GLY A 65 -10.00 10.51 10.44
C GLY A 65 -10.33 10.32 8.96
N MET A 66 -10.37 11.39 8.16
CA MET A 66 -10.62 11.30 6.72
C MET A 66 -9.32 11.08 5.96
N LEU A 67 -9.34 10.13 5.02
CA LEU A 67 -8.26 9.98 4.04
C LEU A 67 -8.36 11.10 3.00
N VAL A 68 -7.30 11.89 2.88
CA VAL A 68 -7.27 13.07 2.01
C VAL A 68 -6.04 13.12 1.12
N THR A 69 -6.18 13.78 -0.03
CA THR A 69 -5.09 14.21 -0.89
C THR A 69 -4.94 15.72 -0.81
N HIS A 70 -3.72 16.20 -0.62
CA HIS A 70 -3.39 17.63 -0.61
C HIS A 70 -2.24 17.90 -1.57
N THR A 71 -2.31 19.00 -2.31
CA THR A 71 -1.27 19.40 -3.25
C THR A 71 -0.88 20.84 -2.96
N GLY A 72 0.42 21.11 -2.91
CA GLY A 72 0.93 22.44 -2.64
C GLY A 72 2.45 22.50 -2.56
N VAL A 73 2.94 23.70 -2.27
CA VAL A 73 4.36 23.98 -2.18
C VAL A 73 4.84 23.83 -0.74
N VAL A 74 5.97 23.16 -0.56
CA VAL A 74 6.66 23.07 0.74
C VAL A 74 7.20 24.45 1.12
N LEU A 75 6.65 25.06 2.15
CA LEU A 75 7.03 26.37 2.67
C LEU A 75 8.04 26.28 3.82
N ASP A 76 7.96 25.23 4.63
CA ASP A 76 8.86 24.98 5.75
C ASP A 76 9.03 23.48 6.01
N ILE A 77 10.20 23.11 6.54
CA ILE A 77 10.54 21.74 6.94
C ILE A 77 11.19 21.79 8.32
N THR A 78 10.53 21.20 9.31
CA THR A 78 11.03 21.11 10.68
C THR A 78 11.21 19.65 11.09
N PHE A 79 12.41 19.27 11.54
CA PHE A 79 12.68 17.94 12.09
C PHE A 79 12.58 17.95 13.61
N THR A 80 11.84 17.01 14.20
CA THR A 80 11.74 16.91 15.66
C THR A 80 13.01 16.29 16.22
N LYS A 81 13.61 16.95 17.23
CA LYS A 81 14.87 16.53 17.87
C LYS A 81 14.80 15.13 18.50
N THR A 82 13.60 14.72 18.90
CA THR A 82 13.29 13.41 19.49
C THR A 82 12.26 12.71 18.61
N GLY A 83 12.53 11.46 18.25
CA GLY A 83 11.60 10.60 17.49
C GLY A 83 11.79 10.57 15.96
N GLY A 84 12.63 11.45 15.40
CA GLY A 84 12.91 11.46 13.96
C GLY A 84 11.69 11.79 13.09
N HIS A 85 10.70 12.49 13.67
CA HIS A 85 9.53 12.96 12.96
C HIS A 85 9.87 14.20 12.14
N MET A 86 9.08 14.45 11.12
CA MET A 86 9.20 15.59 10.25
C MET A 86 7.85 16.31 10.21
N ILE A 87 7.88 17.62 10.32
CA ILE A 87 6.72 18.50 10.16
C ILE A 87 6.99 19.33 8.91
N LEU A 88 6.07 19.28 7.95
CA LEU A 88 6.10 20.11 6.75
C LEU A 88 5.00 21.17 6.86
N ASN A 89 5.25 22.35 6.32
CA ASN A 89 4.17 23.27 5.98
C ASN A 89 3.97 23.26 4.46
N VAL A 90 2.80 22.82 4.00
CA VAL A 90 2.47 22.67 2.58
C VAL A 90 1.36 23.65 2.23
N SER A 91 1.73 24.77 1.62
CA SER A 91 0.82 25.88 1.29
C SER A 91 -0.04 26.32 2.49
N GLY A 92 0.54 26.39 3.69
CA GLY A 92 -0.14 26.82 4.92
C GLY A 92 -0.79 25.71 5.74
N THR A 93 -0.84 24.48 5.22
CA THR A 93 -1.33 23.30 5.95
C THR A 93 -0.17 22.55 6.60
N ASP A 94 -0.28 22.24 7.89
CA ASP A 94 0.74 21.46 8.58
C ASP A 94 0.56 19.98 8.26
N VAL A 95 1.68 19.30 8.00
CA VAL A 95 1.73 17.88 7.69
C VAL A 95 2.73 17.22 8.61
N PHE A 96 2.26 16.26 9.38
CA PHE A 96 3.08 15.49 10.31
C PHE A 96 3.46 14.14 9.69
N VAL A 97 4.75 13.83 9.65
CA VAL A 97 5.31 12.60 9.07
C VAL A 97 6.08 11.84 10.14
N PRO A 98 5.48 10.83 10.79
CA PRO A 98 6.16 10.03 11.80
C PRO A 98 7.37 9.31 11.21
N GLY A 99 8.57 9.50 11.77
CA GLY A 99 9.79 8.86 11.24
C GLY A 99 10.22 9.36 9.85
N GLY A 100 9.64 10.46 9.35
CA GLY A 100 9.94 11.02 8.04
C GLY A 100 11.32 11.66 7.92
N GLY A 101 11.96 11.98 9.05
CA GLY A 101 13.16 12.81 9.11
C GLY A 101 14.42 12.21 8.46
N SER A 102 14.45 10.91 8.21
CA SER A 102 15.63 10.21 7.68
C SER A 102 15.38 9.52 6.34
N LYS A 103 14.16 9.56 5.80
CA LYS A 103 13.77 8.78 4.60
C LYS A 103 13.36 9.64 3.40
N LEU A 104 12.98 10.89 3.62
CA LEU A 104 12.45 11.75 2.56
C LEU A 104 13.41 12.92 2.29
N THR A 105 13.79 13.10 1.03
CA THR A 105 14.58 14.26 0.59
C THR A 105 13.63 15.25 -0.08
N LEU A 106 13.05 16.13 0.73
CA LEU A 106 12.26 17.28 0.27
C LEU A 106 13.03 18.56 0.52
N LEU A 107 12.82 19.54 -0.35
CA LEU A 107 13.35 20.89 -0.22
C LEU A 107 12.20 21.90 -0.10
N VAL A 108 12.48 23.00 0.60
CA VAL A 108 11.58 24.16 0.59
C VAL A 108 11.49 24.69 -0.84
N GLY A 109 10.26 24.90 -1.32
CA GLY A 109 9.96 25.29 -2.70
C GLY A 109 9.49 24.13 -3.59
N ASP A 110 9.64 22.87 -3.16
CA ASP A 110 9.13 21.73 -3.92
C ASP A 110 7.60 21.76 -3.98
N ASN A 111 7.05 21.53 -5.17
CA ASN A 111 5.62 21.29 -5.33
C ASN A 111 5.35 19.79 -5.14
N ILE A 112 4.51 19.45 -4.18
CA ILE A 112 4.25 18.07 -3.81
C ILE A 112 2.75 17.76 -3.82
N THR A 113 2.42 16.51 -4.07
CA THR A 113 1.15 15.90 -3.68
C THR A 113 1.41 14.93 -2.54
N LEU A 114 0.49 14.89 -1.58
CA LEU A 114 0.55 13.99 -0.45
C LEU A 114 -0.81 13.38 -0.16
N ARG A 115 -0.79 12.16 0.38
CA ARG A 115 -1.97 11.46 0.89
C ARG A 115 -1.79 11.14 2.37
N GLY A 116 -2.81 11.45 3.16
CA GLY A 116 -2.75 11.25 4.61
C GLY A 116 -4.11 11.30 5.28
N ILE A 117 -4.10 11.24 6.61
CA ILE A 117 -5.31 11.30 7.44
C ILE A 117 -5.43 12.69 8.06
N THR A 118 -6.63 13.27 8.04
CA THR A 118 -6.90 14.52 8.74
C THR A 118 -6.90 14.32 10.25
N GLU A 119 -6.21 15.17 10.98
CA GLU A 119 -6.24 15.20 12.44
C GLU A 119 -6.25 16.67 12.94
N THR A 120 -6.67 16.86 14.18
CA THR A 120 -6.58 18.15 14.87
C THR A 120 -5.61 18.04 16.03
N TYR A 121 -4.45 18.70 15.90
CA TYR A 121 -3.45 18.79 16.95
C TYR A 121 -3.41 20.20 17.55
N SER A 122 -3.53 20.29 18.87
CA SER A 122 -3.53 21.57 19.62
C SER A 122 -4.52 22.63 19.09
N GLY A 123 -5.66 22.18 18.54
CA GLY A 123 -6.69 23.05 17.98
C GLY A 123 -6.41 23.53 16.55
N LYS A 124 -5.34 23.07 15.91
CA LYS A 124 -5.03 23.33 14.50
C LYS A 124 -5.21 22.06 13.68
N LYS A 125 -5.82 22.20 12.50
CA LYS A 125 -6.00 21.11 11.55
C LYS A 125 -4.66 20.78 10.88
N GLU A 126 -4.33 19.50 10.83
CA GLU A 126 -3.14 18.98 10.16
C GLU A 126 -3.44 17.68 9.41
N ILE A 127 -2.46 17.21 8.63
CA ILE A 127 -2.51 15.96 7.90
C ILE A 127 -1.40 15.04 8.41
N ILE A 128 -1.74 13.84 8.86
CA ILE A 128 -0.77 12.80 9.20
C ILE A 128 -0.48 11.95 7.98
N VAL A 129 0.80 11.79 7.66
CA VAL A 129 1.29 10.91 6.61
C VAL A 129 2.19 9.83 7.21
N ASP A 130 1.66 8.63 7.36
CA ASP A 130 2.36 7.52 8.01
C ASP A 130 3.54 6.97 7.19
N ASN A 131 3.42 7.01 5.87
CA ASN A 131 4.44 6.48 4.97
C ASN A 131 5.03 7.56 4.06
N PRO A 132 6.36 7.77 4.06
CA PRO A 132 7.00 8.73 3.16
C PRO A 132 6.69 8.50 1.67
N SER A 133 6.35 7.27 1.25
CA SER A 133 5.97 6.99 -0.15
C SER A 133 4.63 7.61 -0.57
N ASP A 134 3.81 8.07 0.39
CA ASP A 134 2.55 8.78 0.11
C ASP A 134 2.77 10.26 -0.19
N ILE A 135 4.03 10.72 -0.25
CA ILE A 135 4.43 12.07 -0.67
C ILE A 135 5.21 11.96 -1.98
N ALA A 136 4.78 12.70 -2.99
CA ALA A 136 5.41 12.73 -4.30
C ALA A 136 5.66 14.18 -4.77
N ILE A 137 6.86 14.43 -5.29
CA ILE A 137 7.20 15.70 -5.96
C ILE A 137 6.62 15.68 -7.37
N ILE A 138 6.07 16.81 -7.81
CA ILE A 138 5.42 17.01 -9.12
C ILE A 138 6.28 17.88 -10.03
#